data_AF-A9WQC9-F1
#
_entry.id   AF-A9WQC9-F1
#
_cell.length_a   1.000
_cell.length_b   1.000
_cell.length_c   1.000
_cell.angle_alpha   90.00
_cell.angle_beta   90.00
_cell.angle_gamma   90.00
#
_symmetry.space_group_name_H-M   'P 1'
#
loop_
_entity.id
_entity.type
_entity.pdbx_description
1 polymer ?
#
loop_
_entity_poly.entity_id
_entity_poly.type
_entity_poly.pdbx_seq_one_letter_code
_entity_poly.pdbx_strand_id
1 'polypeptide(L)'
;MVEFLDWLRHDTVGLLLLASAGIALLLFLIIKVKLEPFIALLGVGVLVALAGGISIDALAGTATKSGDALLEKGFAGILGHITVIIGLGTVLGAILERSGGAEVLLSRLVRVFGEKGTPLAMGITGFVLGIPVFFDIGIFVLAPLVYVAAIRGGKSLLLYALPLLAGLSVTHAFLPLHPGPVAAAGLFHVELGWIIVMGLACGIPAWFASGILWGTWIGKRMMVEVPADRVVAESDKGARNEPHIGLVLLTIGLPMLLILGGTFGNVLLPVGGFRAALQFFGTPAIALTVAVLLAIWLLGIRRGITAQELSELSTASLRPVGMILLVVGSGAFFGSVLSATGVGQAVAGSLAQWGLPKARRRWQL
;
A
#
# COMPACT_ATOMS: atom_id res chain seq x y z
N MET A 1 22.44 35.79 11.52
CA MET A 1 21.63 34.62 11.93
C MET A 1 20.16 34.80 11.55
N VAL A 2 19.53 35.94 11.87
CA VAL A 2 18.13 36.23 11.52
C VAL A 2 17.91 36.27 10.00
N GLU A 3 18.72 36.99 9.24
CA GLU A 3 18.62 37.03 7.77
C GLU A 3 18.81 35.66 7.10
N PHE A 4 19.71 34.83 7.65
CA PHE A 4 19.93 33.47 7.13
C PHE A 4 18.72 32.56 7.41
N LEU A 5 18.13 32.65 8.60
CA LEU A 5 16.91 31.90 8.94
C LEU A 5 15.72 32.36 8.10
N ASP A 6 15.63 33.66 7.82
CA ASP A 6 14.56 34.22 7.01
C ASP A 6 14.68 33.78 5.55
N TRP A 7 15.89 33.81 5.00
CA TRP A 7 16.21 33.23 3.69
C TRP A 7 15.91 31.72 3.64
N LEU A 8 16.32 30.95 4.65
CA LEU A 8 16.12 29.50 4.69
C LEU A 8 14.63 29.10 4.72
N ARG A 9 13.77 29.93 5.30
CA ARG A 9 12.34 29.64 5.53
C ARG A 9 11.40 30.16 4.45
N HIS A 10 11.78 31.22 3.74
CA HIS A 10 10.90 31.88 2.79
C HIS A 10 11.42 31.86 1.36
N ASP A 11 12.74 31.73 1.17
CA ASP A 11 13.30 31.64 -0.17
C ASP A 11 13.16 30.24 -0.74
N THR A 12 12.89 30.17 -2.05
CA THR A 12 12.73 28.90 -2.76
C THR A 12 14.00 28.05 -2.67
N VAL A 13 15.18 28.67 -2.79
CA VAL A 13 16.46 27.96 -2.71
C VAL A 13 16.71 27.50 -1.28
N GLY A 14 16.37 28.33 -0.29
CA GLY A 14 16.47 28.00 1.13
C GLY A 14 15.65 26.76 1.51
N LEU A 15 14.39 26.71 1.08
CA LEU A 15 13.50 25.58 1.33
C LEU A 15 13.95 24.29 0.62
N LEU A 16 14.44 24.39 -0.61
CA LEU A 16 14.99 23.24 -1.34
C LEU A 16 16.27 22.70 -0.67
N LEU A 17 17.14 23.59 -0.19
CA LEU A 17 18.34 23.22 0.56
C LEU A 17 17.95 22.53 1.88
N LEU A 18 16.99 23.08 2.60
CA LEU A 18 16.47 22.50 3.84
C LEU A 18 15.94 21.07 3.60
N ALA A 19 15.13 20.87 2.57
CA ALA A 19 14.58 19.57 2.21
C ALA A 19 15.67 18.58 1.80
N SER A 20 16.61 19.02 0.96
CA SER A 20 17.73 18.19 0.48
C SER A 20 18.65 17.79 1.63
N ALA A 21 18.97 18.72 2.52
CA ALA A 21 19.76 18.46 3.72
C ALA A 21 19.04 17.51 4.68
N GLY A 22 17.72 17.67 4.86
CA GLY A 22 16.89 16.75 5.64
C GLY A 22 16.93 15.33 5.10
N ILE A 23 16.73 15.15 3.78
CA ILE A 23 16.80 13.83 3.14
C ILE A 23 18.21 13.24 3.25
N ALA A 24 19.26 14.04 3.00
CA ALA A 24 20.64 13.58 3.13
C ALA A 24 20.98 13.15 4.55
N LEU A 25 20.54 13.91 5.56
CA LEU A 25 20.70 13.57 6.98
C LEU A 25 19.96 12.28 7.32
N LEU A 26 18.72 12.12 6.86
CA LEU A 26 17.93 10.91 7.03
C LEU A 26 18.65 9.69 6.45
N LEU A 27 19.10 9.78 5.19
CA LEU A 27 19.83 8.70 4.53
C LEU A 27 21.14 8.39 5.25
N PHE A 28 21.85 9.41 5.73
CA PHE A 28 23.07 9.23 6.53
C PHE A 28 22.80 8.49 7.86
N LEU A 29 21.74 8.86 8.59
CA LEU A 29 21.35 8.20 9.84
C LEU A 29 20.99 6.72 9.61
N ILE A 30 20.25 6.42 8.54
CA ILE A 30 19.83 5.05 8.24
C ILE A 30 21.01 4.22 7.70
N ILE A 31 21.80 4.74 6.78
CA ILE A 31 22.84 3.96 6.07
C ILE A 31 24.14 3.88 6.88
N LYS A 32 24.61 5.01 7.44
CA LYS A 32 25.91 5.11 8.09
C LYS A 32 25.83 4.87 9.59
N VAL A 33 24.88 5.54 10.26
CA VAL A 33 24.67 5.39 11.71
C VAL A 33 23.87 4.12 12.03
N LYS A 34 23.22 3.50 11.03
CA LYS A 34 22.40 2.29 11.16
C LYS A 34 21.28 2.46 12.20
N LEU A 35 20.74 3.66 12.27
CA LEU A 35 19.65 3.99 13.18
C LEU A 35 18.32 3.48 12.58
N GLU A 36 17.44 2.93 13.43
CA GLU A 36 16.16 2.37 13.00
C GLU A 36 15.35 3.40 12.19
N PRO A 37 14.82 3.06 10.99
CA PRO A 37 14.19 4.03 10.09
C PRO A 37 13.07 4.85 10.74
N PHE A 38 12.30 4.24 11.63
CA PHE A 38 11.27 4.91 12.42
C PHE A 38 11.83 6.09 13.24
N ILE A 39 12.91 5.84 13.98
CA ILE A 39 13.55 6.83 14.85
C ILE A 39 14.21 7.92 14.00
N ALA A 40 14.84 7.54 12.88
CA ALA A 40 15.46 8.47 11.96
C ALA A 40 14.42 9.42 11.33
N LEU A 41 13.31 8.88 10.83
CA LEU A 41 12.22 9.66 10.23
C LEU A 41 11.60 10.63 11.23
N LEU A 42 11.34 10.19 12.45
CA LEU A 42 10.77 11.05 13.49
C LEU A 42 11.76 12.16 13.90
N GLY A 43 13.01 11.80 14.20
CA GLY A 43 14.03 12.76 14.61
C GLY A 43 14.33 13.79 13.54
N VAL A 44 14.55 13.36 12.29
CA VAL A 44 14.81 14.28 11.18
C VAL A 44 13.57 15.10 10.85
N GLY A 45 12.36 14.55 10.92
CA GLY A 45 11.12 15.30 10.73
C GLY A 45 10.96 16.43 11.74
N VAL A 46 11.24 16.17 13.02
CA VAL A 46 11.25 17.22 14.05
C VAL A 46 12.31 18.29 13.75
N LEU A 47 13.53 17.89 13.39
CA LEU A 47 14.59 18.83 13.06
C LEU A 47 14.24 19.72 11.86
N VAL A 48 13.71 19.13 10.79
CA VAL A 48 13.31 19.85 9.58
C VAL A 48 12.13 20.77 9.86
N ALA A 49 11.16 20.35 10.68
CA ALA A 49 10.03 21.20 11.08
C ALA A 49 10.50 22.46 11.83
N LEU A 50 11.36 22.29 12.83
CA LEU A 50 11.90 23.40 13.62
C LEU A 50 12.77 24.35 12.78
N ALA A 51 13.62 23.78 11.91
CA ALA A 51 14.45 24.56 10.99
C ALA A 51 13.59 25.33 9.97
N GLY A 52 12.53 24.70 9.45
CA GLY A 52 11.53 25.28 8.56
C GLY A 52 10.58 26.28 9.23
N GLY A 53 10.74 26.54 10.53
CA GLY A 53 9.99 27.59 11.25
C GLY A 53 8.62 27.18 11.76
N ILE A 54 8.30 25.88 11.76
CA ILE A 54 7.08 25.38 12.39
C ILE A 54 7.23 25.56 13.91
N SER A 55 6.23 26.20 14.53
CA SER A 55 6.23 26.41 15.99
C SER A 55 6.17 25.08 16.73
N ILE A 56 6.76 25.02 17.93
CA ILE A 56 6.75 23.80 18.76
C ILE A 56 5.31 23.40 19.09
N ASP A 57 4.44 24.38 19.30
CA ASP A 57 3.00 24.18 19.53
C ASP A 57 2.30 23.55 18.32
N ALA A 58 2.58 24.02 17.10
CA ALA A 58 2.01 23.40 15.90
C ALA A 58 2.61 22.02 15.60
N LEU A 59 3.86 21.78 16.00
CA LEU A 59 4.58 20.54 15.73
C LEU A 59 4.15 19.39 16.65
N ALA A 60 4.21 19.61 17.97
CA ALA A 60 3.98 18.58 18.99
C ALA A 60 2.73 18.83 19.83
N GLY A 61 2.07 19.98 19.66
CA GLY A 61 0.97 20.40 20.50
C GLY A 61 1.43 20.82 21.88
N THR A 62 0.48 20.90 22.80
CA THR A 62 0.75 21.03 24.24
C THR A 62 0.46 19.72 24.95
N ALA A 63 0.99 19.55 26.16
CA ALA A 63 0.70 18.37 26.99
C ALA A 63 -0.81 18.12 27.23
N THR A 64 -1.66 19.13 27.00
CA THR A 64 -3.11 19.07 27.14
C THR A 64 -3.88 19.02 25.81
N LYS A 65 -3.23 19.31 24.66
CA LYS A 65 -3.82 19.22 23.31
C LYS A 65 -2.76 18.84 22.27
N SER A 66 -2.65 17.55 21.98
CA SER A 66 -1.74 17.00 20.96
C SER A 66 -2.45 16.58 19.67
N GLY A 67 -3.76 16.31 19.71
CA GLY A 67 -4.52 15.77 18.57
C GLY A 67 -4.54 16.63 17.30
N ASP A 68 -4.36 17.94 17.45
CA ASP A 68 -4.28 18.86 16.32
C ASP A 68 -2.85 19.11 15.82
N ALA A 69 -1.85 18.61 16.55
CA ALA A 69 -0.45 18.78 16.23
C ALA A 69 -0.09 18.07 14.94
N LEU A 70 0.87 18.64 14.22
CA LEU A 70 1.32 18.13 12.94
C LEU A 70 1.95 16.73 13.06
N LEU A 71 2.59 16.43 14.20
CA LEU A 71 3.08 15.10 14.51
C LEU A 71 1.93 14.09 14.59
N GLU A 72 0.93 14.34 15.43
CA GLU A 72 -0.18 13.39 15.64
C GLU A 72 -1.06 13.26 14.38
N LYS A 73 -1.40 14.37 13.72
CA LYS A 73 -2.17 14.34 12.45
C LYS A 73 -1.41 13.66 11.33
N GLY A 74 -0.11 13.92 11.19
CA GLY A 74 0.74 13.29 10.19
C GLY A 74 0.77 11.77 10.36
N PHE A 75 0.96 11.30 11.59
CA PHE A 75 0.84 9.88 11.92
C PHE A 75 -0.56 9.34 11.64
N ALA A 76 -1.59 9.95 12.23
CA ALA A 76 -2.97 9.46 12.22
C ALA A 76 -3.58 9.41 10.81
N GLY A 77 -3.21 10.34 9.92
CA GLY A 77 -3.75 10.39 8.55
C GLY A 77 -3.49 9.11 7.76
N ILE A 78 -2.30 8.53 7.90
CA ILE A 78 -1.97 7.25 7.24
C ILE A 78 -2.30 6.06 8.13
N LEU A 79 -1.95 6.09 9.43
CA LEU A 79 -2.22 4.96 10.32
C LEU A 79 -3.72 4.64 10.44
N GLY A 80 -4.59 5.65 10.36
CA GLY A 80 -6.02 5.49 10.56
C GLY A 80 -6.69 4.50 9.61
N HIS A 81 -6.30 4.50 8.33
CA HIS A 81 -6.81 3.53 7.35
C HIS A 81 -5.92 2.29 7.25
N ILE A 82 -4.59 2.47 7.24
CA ILE A 82 -3.64 1.38 7.00
C ILE A 82 -3.58 0.38 8.16
N THR A 83 -3.68 0.81 9.42
CA THR A 83 -3.50 -0.09 10.59
C THR A 83 -4.47 -1.25 10.57
N VAL A 84 -5.76 -0.94 10.36
CA VAL A 84 -6.81 -1.96 10.35
C VAL A 84 -6.60 -2.91 9.18
N ILE A 85 -6.26 -2.37 8.00
CA ILE A 85 -6.01 -3.16 6.80
C ILE A 85 -4.85 -4.13 7.00
N ILE A 86 -3.69 -3.63 7.44
CA ILE A 86 -2.49 -4.46 7.60
C ILE A 86 -2.73 -5.49 8.70
N GLY A 87 -3.24 -5.07 9.86
CA GLY A 87 -3.47 -5.99 10.98
C GLY A 87 -4.45 -7.11 10.64
N LEU A 88 -5.59 -6.78 10.02
CA LEU A 88 -6.57 -7.78 9.59
C LEU A 88 -6.03 -8.64 8.43
N GLY A 89 -5.29 -8.04 7.50
CA GLY A 89 -4.66 -8.75 6.38
C GLY A 89 -3.63 -9.78 6.84
N THR A 90 -2.80 -9.47 7.85
CA THR A 90 -1.84 -10.44 8.39
C THR A 90 -2.52 -11.57 9.14
N VAL A 91 -3.59 -11.29 9.89
CA VAL A 91 -4.39 -12.33 10.55
C VAL A 91 -5.07 -13.23 9.52
N LEU A 92 -5.66 -12.66 8.46
CA LEU A 92 -6.25 -13.39 7.35
C LEU A 92 -5.23 -14.33 6.68
N GLY A 93 -4.03 -13.81 6.40
CA GLY A 93 -2.92 -14.58 5.83
C GLY A 93 -2.49 -15.73 6.73
N ALA A 94 -2.35 -15.48 8.04
CA ALA A 94 -1.96 -16.51 9.00
C ALA A 94 -3.01 -17.61 9.14
N ILE A 95 -4.31 -17.28 9.12
CA ILE A 95 -5.39 -18.28 9.11
C ILE A 95 -5.35 -19.10 7.82
N LEU A 96 -5.10 -18.46 6.68
CA LEU A 96 -5.00 -19.14 5.39
C LEU A 96 -3.84 -20.14 5.36
N GLU A 97 -2.70 -19.75 5.95
CA GLU A 97 -1.53 -20.60 6.10
C GLU A 97 -1.83 -21.78 7.04
N ARG A 98 -2.30 -21.51 8.26
CA ARG A 98 -2.59 -22.56 9.26
C ARG A 98 -3.68 -23.54 8.81
N SER A 99 -4.59 -23.11 7.93
CA SER A 99 -5.67 -23.95 7.41
C SER A 99 -5.30 -24.80 6.21
N GLY A 100 -4.08 -24.68 5.66
CA GLY A 100 -3.69 -25.33 4.39
C GLY A 100 -4.30 -24.67 3.15
N GLY A 101 -4.91 -23.48 3.31
CA GLY A 101 -5.55 -22.73 2.24
C GLY A 101 -4.55 -22.22 1.22
N ALA A 102 -3.36 -21.84 1.68
CA ALA A 102 -2.27 -21.41 0.82
C ALA A 102 -1.84 -22.52 -0.15
N GLU A 103 -1.71 -23.77 0.32
CA GLU A 103 -1.31 -24.94 -0.46
C GLU A 103 -2.37 -25.38 -1.47
N VAL A 104 -3.65 -25.25 -1.11
CA VAL A 104 -4.75 -25.50 -2.04
C VAL A 104 -4.76 -24.45 -3.15
N LEU A 105 -4.58 -23.17 -2.80
CA LEU A 105 -4.47 -22.07 -3.77
C LEU A 105 -3.28 -22.29 -4.71
N LEU A 106 -2.13 -22.64 -4.13
CA LEU A 106 -0.88 -23.00 -4.79
C LEU A 106 -1.06 -24.14 -5.80
N SER A 107 -1.72 -25.23 -5.39
CA SER A 107 -1.95 -26.39 -6.25
C SER A 107 -2.85 -26.07 -7.45
N ARG A 108 -3.85 -25.20 -7.26
CA ARG A 108 -4.75 -24.79 -8.34
C ARG A 108 -4.15 -23.75 -9.27
N LEU A 109 -3.43 -22.76 -8.76
CA LEU A 109 -2.78 -21.75 -9.59
C LEU A 109 -1.83 -22.40 -10.59
N VAL A 110 -1.04 -23.38 -10.15
CA VAL A 110 -0.11 -24.12 -11.00
C VAL A 110 -0.84 -24.96 -12.06
N ARG A 111 -1.94 -25.64 -11.70
CA ARG A 111 -2.73 -26.41 -12.68
C ARG A 111 -3.37 -25.54 -13.76
N VAL A 112 -3.77 -24.31 -13.42
CA VAL A 112 -4.51 -23.43 -14.35
C VAL A 112 -3.56 -22.67 -15.27
N PHE A 113 -2.48 -22.08 -14.73
CA PHE A 113 -1.64 -21.16 -15.50
C PHE A 113 -0.35 -21.78 -16.03
N GLY A 114 0.11 -22.91 -15.46
CA GLY A 114 1.39 -23.54 -15.79
C GLY A 114 2.61 -22.68 -15.42
N GLU A 115 3.79 -23.28 -15.34
CA GLU A 115 5.01 -22.61 -14.83
C GLU A 115 5.48 -21.40 -15.67
N LYS A 116 5.14 -21.37 -16.96
CA LYS A 116 5.50 -20.28 -17.88
C LYS A 116 4.47 -19.14 -17.88
N GLY A 117 3.21 -19.42 -17.55
CA GLY A 117 2.13 -18.43 -17.53
C GLY A 117 1.95 -17.73 -16.19
N THR A 118 2.45 -18.30 -15.10
CA THR A 118 2.25 -17.76 -13.74
C THR A 118 2.68 -16.29 -13.59
N PRO A 119 3.86 -15.83 -14.08
CA PRO A 119 4.23 -14.41 -13.94
C PRO A 119 3.23 -13.44 -14.60
N LEU A 120 2.72 -13.81 -15.78
CA LEU A 120 1.72 -13.03 -16.49
C LEU A 120 0.38 -13.05 -15.76
N ALA A 121 -0.05 -14.22 -15.29
CA ALA A 121 -1.26 -14.38 -14.49
C ALA A 121 -1.23 -13.52 -13.22
N MET A 122 -0.07 -13.47 -12.54
CA MET A 122 0.14 -12.63 -11.37
C MET A 122 0.00 -11.14 -11.70
N GLY A 123 0.55 -10.70 -12.83
CA GLY A 123 0.40 -9.31 -13.24
C GLY A 123 -1.02 -8.94 -13.65
N ILE A 124 -1.73 -9.80 -14.40
CA ILE A 124 -3.14 -9.59 -14.76
C ILE A 124 -3.99 -9.54 -13.50
N THR A 125 -3.73 -10.45 -12.55
CA THR A 125 -4.39 -10.47 -11.25
C THR A 125 -4.16 -9.15 -10.52
N GLY A 126 -2.92 -8.69 -10.39
CA GLY A 126 -2.61 -7.40 -9.78
C GLY A 126 -3.30 -6.22 -10.48
N PHE A 127 -3.35 -6.22 -11.82
CA PHE A 127 -4.00 -5.17 -12.59
C PHE A 127 -5.51 -5.16 -12.37
N VAL A 128 -6.20 -6.28 -12.60
CA VAL A 128 -7.67 -6.37 -12.46
C VAL A 128 -8.10 -6.08 -11.03
N LEU A 129 -7.39 -6.66 -10.06
CA LEU A 129 -7.71 -6.51 -8.64
C LEU A 129 -7.29 -5.15 -8.09
N GLY A 130 -6.31 -4.49 -8.70
CA GLY A 130 -5.86 -3.14 -8.33
C GLY A 130 -6.77 -2.01 -8.82
N ILE A 131 -7.73 -2.27 -9.72
CA ILE A 131 -8.76 -1.30 -10.12
C ILE A 131 -9.58 -0.83 -8.90
N PRO A 132 -10.18 -1.76 -8.11
CA PRO A 132 -10.97 -1.39 -6.93
C PRO A 132 -10.18 -1.28 -5.63
N VAL A 133 -9.00 -1.91 -5.53
CA VAL A 133 -8.27 -2.03 -4.27
C VAL A 133 -7.09 -1.05 -4.23
N PHE A 134 -6.89 -0.38 -3.09
CA PHE A 134 -5.70 0.45 -2.90
C PHE A 134 -4.42 -0.40 -2.95
N PHE A 135 -3.32 0.19 -3.42
CA PHE A 135 -2.06 -0.51 -3.62
C PHE A 135 -1.57 -1.25 -2.35
N ASP A 136 -1.64 -0.57 -1.21
CA ASP A 136 -1.27 -1.10 0.10
C ASP A 136 -2.13 -2.31 0.49
N ILE A 137 -3.46 -2.21 0.39
CA ILE A 137 -4.38 -3.33 0.67
C ILE A 137 -4.09 -4.51 -0.26
N GLY A 138 -3.94 -4.23 -1.56
CA GLY A 138 -3.74 -5.24 -2.60
C GLY A 138 -2.47 -6.06 -2.37
N ILE A 139 -1.38 -5.41 -1.94
CA ILE A 139 -0.14 -6.11 -1.61
C ILE A 139 -0.36 -7.13 -0.50
N PHE A 140 -1.03 -6.76 0.60
CA PHE A 140 -1.18 -7.67 1.74
C PHE A 140 -2.13 -8.82 1.44
N VAL A 141 -3.23 -8.55 0.72
CA VAL A 141 -4.19 -9.59 0.32
C VAL A 141 -3.57 -10.57 -0.69
N LEU A 142 -2.73 -10.10 -1.60
CA LEU A 142 -2.13 -10.91 -2.67
C LEU A 142 -0.74 -11.47 -2.32
N ALA A 143 -0.08 -11.00 -1.27
CA ALA A 143 1.24 -11.48 -0.84
C ALA A 143 1.29 -13.01 -0.66
N PRO A 144 0.30 -13.68 -0.03
CA PRO A 144 0.31 -15.14 0.09
C PRO A 144 0.36 -15.82 -1.28
N LEU A 145 -0.39 -15.31 -2.27
CA LEU A 145 -0.42 -15.85 -3.64
C LEU A 145 0.96 -15.75 -4.32
N VAL A 146 1.70 -14.66 -4.07
CA VAL A 146 3.05 -14.44 -4.61
C VAL A 146 4.06 -15.39 -4.00
N TYR A 147 4.07 -15.54 -2.66
CA TYR A 147 5.00 -16.45 -1.98
C TYR A 147 4.79 -17.90 -2.42
N VAL A 148 3.52 -18.30 -2.49
CA VAL A 148 3.05 -19.55 -3.07
C VAL A 148 3.63 -19.77 -4.47
N ALA A 149 3.42 -18.82 -5.39
CA ALA A 149 3.94 -18.92 -6.75
C ALA A 149 5.47 -19.05 -6.82
N ALA A 150 6.19 -18.36 -5.94
CA ALA A 150 7.65 -18.40 -5.86
C ALA A 150 8.20 -19.74 -5.38
N ILE A 151 7.65 -20.28 -4.29
CA ILE A 151 8.07 -21.57 -3.70
C ILE A 151 7.88 -22.70 -4.71
N ARG A 152 6.70 -22.80 -5.35
CA ARG A 152 6.44 -23.85 -6.34
C ARG A 152 7.15 -23.65 -7.66
N GLY A 153 7.34 -22.39 -8.06
CA GLY A 153 8.05 -22.06 -9.28
C GLY A 153 9.53 -22.43 -9.23
N GLY A 154 10.08 -22.66 -8.03
CA GLY A 154 11.52 -22.86 -7.81
C GLY A 154 12.35 -21.68 -8.32
N LYS A 155 11.73 -20.51 -8.45
CA LYS A 155 12.30 -19.31 -9.06
C LYS A 155 12.20 -18.15 -8.10
N SER A 156 12.94 -17.08 -8.39
CA SER A 156 12.96 -15.92 -7.51
C SER A 156 11.57 -15.36 -7.26
N LEU A 157 11.32 -14.94 -6.01
CA LEU A 157 10.16 -14.17 -5.60
C LEU A 157 9.89 -12.97 -6.53
N LEU A 158 10.96 -12.31 -7.00
CA LEU A 158 10.88 -11.14 -7.88
C LEU A 158 10.15 -11.43 -9.18
N LEU A 159 10.28 -12.64 -9.72
CA LEU A 159 9.64 -13.06 -10.96
C LEU A 159 8.11 -13.01 -10.88
N TYR A 160 7.56 -13.22 -9.68
CA TYR A 160 6.11 -13.27 -9.43
C TYR A 160 5.61 -11.98 -8.78
N ALA A 161 6.40 -11.40 -7.88
CA ALA A 161 6.07 -10.19 -7.16
C ALA A 161 6.02 -8.98 -8.09
N LEU A 162 7.03 -8.78 -8.95
CA LEU A 162 7.12 -7.57 -9.78
C LEU A 162 5.96 -7.41 -10.76
N PRO A 163 5.53 -8.45 -11.51
CA PRO A 163 4.33 -8.34 -12.34
C PRO A 163 3.08 -7.92 -11.56
N LEU A 164 2.86 -8.52 -10.39
CA LEU A 164 1.71 -8.24 -9.54
C LEU A 164 1.75 -6.82 -8.97
N LEU A 165 2.91 -6.43 -8.42
CA LEU A 165 3.14 -5.11 -7.86
C LEU A 165 2.99 -4.03 -8.93
N ALA A 166 3.57 -4.24 -10.12
CA ALA A 166 3.42 -3.32 -11.24
C ALA A 166 1.94 -3.18 -11.66
N GLY A 167 1.18 -4.27 -11.64
CA GLY A 167 -0.25 -4.26 -11.93
C GLY A 167 -1.00 -3.38 -10.94
N LEU A 168 -0.81 -3.62 -9.65
CA LEU A 168 -1.40 -2.83 -8.57
C LEU A 168 -0.94 -1.35 -8.62
N SER A 169 0.34 -1.09 -8.92
CA SER A 169 0.89 0.27 -8.97
C SER A 169 0.31 1.07 -10.14
N VAL A 170 0.21 0.47 -11.32
CA VAL A 170 -0.33 1.16 -12.50
C VAL A 170 -1.79 1.53 -12.30
N THR A 171 -2.60 0.61 -11.79
CA THR A 171 -4.01 0.93 -11.52
C THR A 171 -4.15 1.98 -10.42
N HIS A 172 -3.33 1.90 -9.37
CA HIS A 172 -3.32 2.91 -8.32
C HIS A 172 -2.95 4.31 -8.82
N ALA A 173 -1.95 4.38 -9.71
CA ALA A 173 -1.40 5.65 -10.18
C ALA A 173 -2.17 6.26 -11.35
N PHE A 174 -2.76 5.46 -12.24
CA PHE A 174 -3.29 5.94 -13.52
C PHE A 174 -4.82 5.88 -13.64
N LEU A 175 -5.50 5.03 -12.86
CA LEU A 175 -6.95 4.91 -12.98
C LEU A 175 -7.69 5.84 -12.00
N PRO A 176 -8.74 6.53 -12.45
CA PRO A 176 -9.44 7.52 -11.65
C PRO A 176 -10.48 6.93 -10.68
N LEU A 177 -10.08 5.83 -10.04
CA LEU A 177 -10.75 5.25 -8.88
C LEU A 177 -10.04 5.65 -7.58
N HIS A 178 -8.84 6.26 -7.70
CA HIS A 178 -8.05 6.74 -6.58
C HIS A 178 -8.00 8.27 -6.52
N PRO A 179 -7.75 8.85 -5.33
CA PRO A 179 -7.77 10.30 -5.14
C PRO A 179 -6.84 11.07 -6.07
N GLY A 180 -5.66 10.52 -6.40
CA GLY A 180 -4.67 11.18 -7.25
C GLY A 180 -5.19 11.47 -8.66
N PRO A 181 -5.57 10.46 -9.47
CA PRO A 181 -6.07 10.71 -10.82
C PRO A 181 -7.44 11.41 -10.83
N VAL A 182 -8.27 11.23 -9.81
CA VAL A 182 -9.53 12.00 -9.66
C VAL A 182 -9.24 13.49 -9.37
N ALA A 183 -8.27 13.79 -8.51
CA ALA A 183 -7.86 15.17 -8.25
C ALA A 183 -7.26 15.81 -9.50
N ALA A 184 -6.43 15.07 -10.24
CA ALA A 184 -5.93 15.52 -11.54
C ALA A 184 -7.07 15.81 -12.52
N ALA A 185 -8.10 14.96 -12.58
CA ALA A 185 -9.31 15.20 -13.37
C ALA A 185 -9.97 16.54 -13.05
N GLY A 186 -10.14 16.80 -11.75
CA GLY A 186 -10.73 18.04 -11.25
C GLY A 186 -9.88 19.27 -11.57
N LEU A 187 -8.56 19.16 -11.47
CA LEU A 187 -7.62 20.26 -11.76
C LEU A 187 -7.51 20.57 -13.25
N PHE A 188 -7.56 19.55 -14.11
CA PHE A 188 -7.45 19.73 -15.56
C PHE A 188 -8.81 19.92 -16.26
N HIS A 189 -9.92 19.86 -15.52
CA HIS A 189 -11.28 19.89 -16.06
C HIS A 189 -11.52 18.84 -17.16
N VAL A 190 -10.94 17.64 -17.01
CA VAL A 190 -11.04 16.54 -17.97
C VAL A 190 -12.06 15.51 -17.49
N GLU A 191 -12.89 15.01 -18.40
CA GLU A 191 -13.85 13.97 -18.08
C GLU A 191 -13.17 12.68 -17.63
N LEU A 192 -13.77 12.02 -16.64
CA LEU A 192 -13.24 10.79 -16.04
C LEU A 192 -13.01 9.68 -17.09
N GLY A 193 -13.89 9.59 -18.09
CA GLY A 193 -13.78 8.62 -19.17
C GLY A 193 -12.48 8.76 -19.97
N TRP A 194 -12.07 9.98 -20.29
CA TRP A 194 -10.81 10.24 -21.00
C TRP A 194 -9.59 9.85 -20.17
N ILE A 195 -9.64 10.07 -18.86
CA ILE A 195 -8.56 9.68 -17.96
C ILE A 195 -8.47 8.16 -17.83
N ILE A 196 -9.60 7.44 -17.83
CA ILE A 196 -9.58 5.97 -17.88
C ILE A 196 -8.90 5.49 -19.16
N VAL A 197 -9.28 6.03 -20.32
CA VAL A 197 -8.71 5.63 -21.61
C VAL A 197 -7.20 5.90 -21.66
N MET A 198 -6.77 7.11 -21.28
CA MET A 198 -5.35 7.47 -21.26
C MET A 198 -4.57 6.69 -20.19
N GLY A 199 -5.18 6.47 -19.03
CA GLY A 199 -4.60 5.68 -17.95
C GLY A 199 -4.38 4.22 -18.35
N LEU A 200 -5.31 3.60 -19.08
CA LEU A 200 -5.13 2.26 -19.63
C LEU A 200 -4.11 2.25 -20.78
N ALA A 201 -4.17 3.23 -21.69
CA ALA A 201 -3.27 3.32 -22.84
C ALA A 201 -1.80 3.49 -22.42
N CYS A 202 -1.53 4.28 -21.38
CA CYS A 202 -0.19 4.42 -20.80
C CYS A 202 0.13 3.30 -19.80
N GLY A 203 -0.89 2.82 -19.08
CA GLY A 203 -0.74 1.84 -18.00
C GLY A 203 -0.41 0.44 -18.47
N ILE A 204 -1.08 -0.07 -19.51
CA ILE A 204 -0.82 -1.42 -20.01
C ILE A 204 0.64 -1.56 -20.51
N PRO A 205 1.18 -0.64 -21.33
CA PRO A 205 2.60 -0.68 -21.71
C PRO A 205 3.54 -0.54 -20.51
N ALA A 206 3.24 0.36 -19.57
CA ALA A 206 4.05 0.55 -18.37
C ALA A 206 4.08 -0.71 -17.49
N TRP A 207 2.93 -1.35 -17.26
CA TRP A 207 2.80 -2.61 -16.55
C TRP A 207 3.56 -3.74 -17.26
N PHE A 208 3.42 -3.86 -18.58
CA PHE A 208 4.13 -4.87 -19.35
C PHE A 208 5.65 -4.69 -19.28
N ALA A 209 6.14 -3.45 -19.41
CA ALA A 209 7.56 -3.14 -19.34
C ALA A 209 8.16 -3.30 -17.94
N SER A 210 7.55 -2.69 -16.92
CA SER A 210 8.06 -2.68 -15.54
C SER A 210 7.75 -3.96 -14.77
N GLY A 211 6.63 -4.60 -15.04
CA GLY A 211 6.20 -5.82 -14.36
C GLY A 211 6.76 -7.06 -15.03
N ILE A 212 6.41 -7.28 -16.30
CA ILE A 212 6.70 -8.54 -17.00
C ILE A 212 8.13 -8.56 -17.56
N LEU A 213 8.49 -7.60 -18.41
CA LEU A 213 9.80 -7.60 -19.06
C LEU A 213 10.93 -7.43 -18.04
N TRP A 214 10.82 -6.42 -17.18
CA TRP A 214 11.80 -6.21 -16.12
C TRP A 214 11.78 -7.33 -15.07
N GLY A 215 10.60 -7.79 -14.63
CA GLY A 215 10.48 -8.88 -13.66
C GLY A 215 11.09 -10.20 -14.14
N THR A 216 10.90 -10.54 -15.42
CA THR A 216 11.52 -11.72 -16.02
C THR A 216 13.01 -11.56 -16.27
N TRP A 217 13.50 -10.33 -16.48
CA TRP A 217 14.92 -10.05 -16.63
C TRP A 217 15.67 -10.12 -15.29
N ILE A 218 15.16 -9.46 -14.25
CA ILE A 218 15.81 -9.41 -12.94
C ILE A 218 15.63 -10.71 -12.16
N GLY A 219 14.47 -11.37 -12.29
CA GLY A 219 14.18 -12.65 -11.61
C GLY A 219 15.07 -13.80 -12.09
N LYS A 220 15.77 -13.66 -13.22
CA LYS A 220 16.81 -14.59 -13.69
C LYS A 220 18.20 -14.26 -13.13
N ARG A 221 18.43 -13.03 -12.67
CA ARG A 221 19.74 -12.52 -12.23
C ARG A 221 19.90 -12.49 -10.72
N MET A 222 18.81 -12.25 -10.00
CA MET A 222 18.80 -12.19 -8.54
C MET A 222 17.84 -13.23 -7.98
N MET A 223 18.38 -14.21 -7.24
CA MET A 223 17.57 -15.18 -6.52
C MET A 223 17.21 -14.60 -5.15
N VAL A 224 16.07 -13.92 -5.09
CA VAL A 224 15.43 -13.57 -3.82
C VAL A 224 14.53 -14.73 -3.40
N GLU A 225 14.88 -15.35 -2.27
CA GLU A 225 14.10 -16.40 -1.63
C GLU A 225 12.90 -15.82 -0.88
N VAL A 226 11.90 -16.65 -0.62
CA VAL A 226 10.78 -16.25 0.27
C VAL A 226 11.32 -16.20 1.70
N PRO A 227 11.09 -15.10 2.45
CA PRO A 227 11.54 -15.01 3.84
C PRO A 227 11.05 -16.20 4.66
N ALA A 228 11.92 -16.84 5.45
CA ALA A 228 11.62 -18.10 6.15
C ALA A 228 10.47 -17.99 7.17
N ASP A 229 10.23 -16.78 7.70
CA ASP A 229 9.09 -16.40 8.54
C ASP A 229 7.77 -16.26 7.76
N ARG A 230 7.83 -16.28 6.43
CA ARG A 230 6.70 -16.24 5.49
C ARG A 230 6.67 -17.43 4.54
N VAL A 231 7.65 -18.33 4.67
CA VAL A 231 7.60 -19.66 4.08
C VAL A 231 6.48 -20.35 4.80
N VAL A 232 5.48 -20.75 4.03
CA VAL A 232 4.51 -21.77 4.40
C VAL A 232 5.33 -22.93 4.97
N ALA A 233 5.42 -23.01 6.29
CA ALA A 233 6.08 -24.14 6.91
C ALA A 233 5.36 -25.36 6.35
N GLU A 234 6.08 -26.34 5.78
CA GLU A 234 5.49 -27.63 5.46
C GLU A 234 4.79 -28.07 6.75
N SER A 235 3.47 -27.91 6.79
CA SER A 235 2.72 -28.27 7.97
C SER A 235 2.93 -29.75 8.10
N ASP A 236 3.52 -30.16 9.22
CA ASP A 236 3.77 -31.55 9.56
C ASP A 236 2.58 -32.38 9.10
N LYS A 237 2.85 -33.41 8.29
CA LYS A 237 1.88 -34.18 7.47
C LYS A 237 0.91 -34.98 8.34
N GLY A 238 0.14 -34.31 9.19
CA GLY A 238 -0.93 -34.88 9.99
C GLY A 238 -2.27 -34.56 9.34
N ALA A 239 -2.64 -35.35 8.33
CA ALA A 239 -4.01 -35.63 7.86
C ALA A 239 -5.15 -34.63 8.19
N ARG A 240 -4.92 -33.31 8.07
CA ARG A 240 -5.98 -32.31 8.18
C ARG A 240 -6.55 -32.13 6.79
N ASN A 241 -7.85 -32.39 6.65
CA ASN A 241 -8.59 -32.22 5.41
C ASN A 241 -8.31 -30.83 4.81
N GLU A 242 -7.60 -30.80 3.68
CA GLU A 242 -7.31 -29.58 2.94
C GLU A 242 -8.59 -28.79 2.63
N PRO A 243 -8.54 -27.46 2.59
CA PRO A 243 -9.72 -26.68 2.28
C PRO A 243 -10.19 -26.87 0.86
N HIS A 244 -11.51 -26.85 0.69
CA HIS A 244 -12.04 -26.79 -0.66
C HIS A 244 -11.59 -25.46 -1.27
N ILE A 245 -11.03 -25.49 -2.49
CA ILE A 245 -10.51 -24.29 -3.16
C ILE A 245 -11.55 -23.16 -3.21
N GLY A 246 -12.84 -23.49 -3.34
CA GLY A 246 -13.92 -22.51 -3.32
C GLY A 246 -14.00 -21.71 -2.01
N LEU A 247 -13.70 -22.32 -0.86
CA LEU A 247 -13.67 -21.61 0.43
C LEU A 247 -12.46 -20.68 0.50
N VAL A 248 -11.29 -21.14 0.05
CA VAL A 248 -10.06 -20.34 0.00
C VAL A 248 -10.25 -19.13 -0.92
N LEU A 249 -10.78 -19.35 -2.13
CA LEU A 249 -11.09 -18.29 -3.09
C LEU A 249 -12.17 -17.35 -2.57
N LEU A 250 -13.19 -17.85 -1.88
CA LEU A 250 -14.20 -17.02 -1.23
C LEU A 250 -13.55 -16.15 -0.16
N THR A 251 -12.69 -16.70 0.70
CA THR A 251 -12.06 -15.95 1.79
C THR A 251 -11.14 -14.83 1.29
N ILE A 252 -10.36 -15.07 0.23
CA ILE A 252 -9.48 -14.05 -0.38
C ILE A 252 -10.27 -13.07 -1.26
N GLY A 253 -11.26 -13.58 -2.00
CA GLY A 253 -12.06 -12.81 -2.95
C GLY A 253 -13.20 -12.02 -2.29
N LEU A 254 -13.70 -12.41 -1.12
CA LEU A 254 -14.78 -11.72 -0.42
C LEU A 254 -14.47 -10.25 -0.10
N PRO A 255 -13.34 -9.88 0.54
CA PRO A 255 -13.07 -8.48 0.84
C PRO A 255 -12.99 -7.66 -0.46
N MET A 256 -12.45 -8.26 -1.51
CA MET A 256 -12.39 -7.67 -2.85
C MET A 256 -13.76 -7.45 -3.47
N LEU A 257 -14.65 -8.44 -3.41
CA LEU A 257 -16.01 -8.35 -3.93
C LEU A 257 -16.84 -7.31 -3.17
N LEU A 258 -16.66 -7.21 -1.85
CA LEU A 258 -17.32 -6.20 -1.03
C LEU A 258 -16.84 -4.79 -1.40
N ILE A 259 -15.53 -4.57 -1.50
CA ILE A 259 -14.95 -3.29 -1.92
C ILE A 259 -15.44 -2.92 -3.33
N LEU A 260 -15.43 -3.87 -4.27
CA LEU A 260 -15.98 -3.68 -5.61
C LEU A 260 -17.44 -3.26 -5.58
N GLY A 261 -18.25 -3.97 -4.80
CA GLY A 261 -19.67 -3.66 -4.61
C GLY A 261 -19.88 -2.24 -4.07
N GLY A 262 -19.09 -1.82 -3.07
CA GLY A 262 -19.15 -0.46 -2.54
C GLY A 262 -18.74 0.61 -3.54
N THR A 263 -17.63 0.41 -4.25
CA THR A 263 -17.10 1.34 -5.25
C THR A 263 -18.06 1.51 -6.43
N PHE A 264 -18.52 0.41 -7.04
CA PHE A 264 -19.48 0.48 -8.15
C PHE A 264 -20.86 0.92 -7.68
N GLY A 265 -21.30 0.50 -6.49
CA GLY A 265 -22.54 0.96 -5.90
C GLY A 265 -22.57 2.46 -5.66
N ASN A 266 -21.44 3.08 -5.31
CA ASN A 266 -21.33 4.53 -5.16
C ASN A 266 -21.55 5.29 -6.49
N VAL A 267 -21.16 4.69 -7.61
CA VAL A 267 -21.23 5.31 -8.94
C VAL A 267 -22.56 5.02 -9.63
N LEU A 268 -23.06 3.79 -9.56
CA LEU A 268 -24.18 3.31 -10.35
C LEU A 268 -25.55 3.45 -9.66
N LEU A 269 -25.58 3.49 -8.32
CA LEU A 269 -26.84 3.50 -7.58
C LEU A 269 -27.25 4.91 -7.14
N PRO A 270 -28.56 5.23 -7.17
CA PRO A 270 -29.08 6.46 -6.59
C PRO A 270 -28.87 6.48 -5.07
N VAL A 271 -28.92 7.68 -4.48
CA VAL A 271 -28.81 7.86 -3.03
C VAL A 271 -29.96 7.14 -2.33
N GLY A 272 -29.65 6.23 -1.42
CA GLY A 272 -30.64 5.41 -0.71
C GLY A 272 -30.00 4.41 0.25
N GLY A 273 -30.82 3.71 1.04
CA GLY A 273 -30.36 2.78 2.08
C GLY A 273 -29.51 1.62 1.54
N PHE A 274 -29.84 1.10 0.35
CA PHE A 274 -29.05 0.04 -0.29
C PHE A 274 -27.66 0.50 -0.71
N ARG A 275 -27.53 1.72 -1.27
CA ARG A 275 -26.22 2.33 -1.58
C ARG A 275 -25.40 2.53 -0.32
N ALA A 276 -26.00 3.04 0.76
CA ALA A 276 -25.32 3.23 2.03
C ALA A 276 -24.81 1.90 2.62
N ALA A 277 -25.60 0.83 2.54
CA ALA A 277 -25.18 -0.50 2.97
C ALA A 277 -24.00 -1.04 2.13
N LEU A 278 -24.07 -0.92 0.79
CA LEU A 278 -22.96 -1.33 -0.09
C LEU A 278 -21.69 -0.53 0.20
N GLN A 279 -21.80 0.78 0.41
CA GLN A 279 -20.66 1.63 0.76
C GLN A 279 -20.06 1.23 2.11
N PHE A 280 -20.89 0.97 3.12
CA PHE A 280 -20.45 0.54 4.45
C PHE A 280 -19.66 -0.77 4.37
N PHE A 281 -20.25 -1.83 3.80
CA PHE A 281 -19.58 -3.12 3.67
C PHE A 281 -18.40 -3.09 2.70
N GLY A 282 -18.42 -2.18 1.73
CA GLY A 282 -17.33 -1.97 0.80
C GLY A 282 -16.18 -1.10 1.33
N THR A 283 -16.28 -0.53 2.54
CA THR A 283 -15.11 0.11 3.14
C THR A 283 -14.04 -0.96 3.44
N PRO A 284 -12.76 -0.71 3.12
CA PRO A 284 -11.71 -1.72 3.27
C PRO A 284 -11.61 -2.33 4.66
N ALA A 285 -11.73 -1.51 5.71
CA ALA A 285 -11.71 -1.95 7.10
C ALA A 285 -12.84 -2.96 7.40
N ILE A 286 -14.06 -2.67 6.96
CA ILE A 286 -15.23 -3.51 7.22
C ILE A 286 -15.18 -4.76 6.34
N ALA A 287 -14.83 -4.62 5.07
CA ALA A 287 -14.68 -5.73 4.13
C ALA A 287 -13.66 -6.77 4.64
N LEU A 288 -12.48 -6.32 5.11
CA LEU A 288 -11.48 -7.20 5.71
C LEU A 288 -11.94 -7.78 7.05
N THR A 289 -12.65 -7.01 7.88
CA THR A 289 -13.19 -7.53 9.15
C THR A 289 -14.15 -8.69 8.88
N VAL A 290 -15.08 -8.51 7.94
CA VAL A 290 -16.03 -9.57 7.53
C VAL A 290 -15.27 -10.78 6.97
N ALA A 291 -14.26 -10.56 6.13
CA ALA A 291 -13.45 -11.62 5.55
C ALA A 291 -12.69 -12.42 6.62
N VAL A 292 -12.08 -11.75 7.60
CA VAL A 292 -11.35 -12.38 8.71
C VAL A 292 -12.31 -13.16 9.60
N LEU A 293 -13.45 -12.60 10.00
CA LEU A 293 -14.44 -13.31 10.81
C LEU A 293 -14.94 -14.58 10.10
N LEU A 294 -15.18 -14.48 8.79
CA LEU A 294 -15.58 -15.61 7.97
C LEU A 294 -14.44 -16.63 7.81
N ALA A 295 -13.18 -16.20 7.71
CA ALA A 295 -12.01 -17.07 7.69
C ALA A 295 -11.84 -17.82 9.01
N ILE A 296 -11.93 -17.11 10.14
CA ILE A 296 -11.92 -17.66 11.50
C ILE A 296 -12.96 -18.77 11.62
N TRP A 297 -14.16 -18.56 11.09
CA TRP A 297 -15.23 -19.52 11.20
C TRP A 297 -15.09 -20.70 10.23
N LEU A 298 -14.89 -20.44 8.93
CA LEU A 298 -14.84 -21.48 7.87
C LEU A 298 -13.53 -22.25 7.80
N LEU A 299 -12.41 -21.55 7.97
CA LEU A 299 -11.06 -22.09 7.85
C LEU A 299 -10.42 -22.37 9.22
N GLY A 300 -10.90 -21.72 10.29
CA GLY A 300 -10.49 -21.98 11.67
C GLY A 300 -11.37 -23.02 12.37
N ILE A 301 -12.43 -22.54 13.01
CA ILE A 301 -13.25 -23.29 13.97
C ILE A 301 -13.89 -24.53 13.33
N ARG A 302 -14.48 -24.41 12.14
CA ARG A 302 -15.09 -25.54 11.42
C ARG A 302 -14.11 -26.66 11.05
N ARG A 303 -12.81 -26.38 11.12
CA ARG A 303 -11.73 -27.32 10.80
C ARG A 303 -11.01 -27.84 12.04
N GLY A 304 -11.53 -27.54 13.22
CA GLY A 304 -10.99 -28.03 14.49
C GLY A 304 -9.81 -27.21 15.02
N ILE A 305 -9.58 -25.99 14.51
CA ILE A 305 -8.65 -25.05 15.16
C ILE A 305 -9.34 -24.48 16.39
N THR A 306 -8.69 -24.61 17.55
CA THR A 306 -9.23 -24.12 18.82
C THR A 306 -9.18 -22.60 18.90
N ALA A 307 -10.04 -21.99 19.74
CA ALA A 307 -10.04 -20.55 19.95
C ALA A 307 -8.70 -20.03 20.52
N GLN A 308 -8.03 -20.85 21.33
CA GLN A 308 -6.72 -20.52 21.89
C GLN A 308 -5.63 -20.52 20.81
N GLU A 309 -5.55 -21.56 19.98
CA GLU A 309 -4.63 -21.60 18.83
C GLU A 309 -4.85 -20.41 17.90
N LEU A 310 -6.12 -20.02 17.67
CA LEU A 310 -6.45 -18.89 16.81
C LEU A 310 -5.99 -17.55 17.40
N SER A 311 -6.11 -17.38 18.72
CA SER A 311 -5.62 -16.19 19.44
C SER A 311 -4.09 -16.09 19.37
N GLU A 312 -3.40 -17.21 19.61
CA GLU A 312 -1.94 -17.30 19.52
C GLU A 312 -1.44 -17.02 18.10
N LEU A 313 -2.09 -17.62 17.10
CA LEU A 313 -1.81 -17.38 15.67
C LEU A 313 -2.00 -15.91 15.30
N SER A 314 -3.11 -15.31 15.72
CA SER A 314 -3.41 -13.90 15.46
C SER A 314 -2.34 -13.00 16.09
N THR A 315 -1.98 -13.26 17.35
CA THR A 315 -0.96 -12.49 18.07
C THR A 315 0.42 -12.61 17.41
N ALA A 316 0.81 -13.82 17.01
CA ALA A 316 2.07 -14.06 16.32
C ALA A 316 2.13 -13.32 14.97
N SER A 317 1.03 -13.35 14.21
CA SER A 317 0.95 -12.70 12.89
C SER A 317 1.03 -11.17 12.94
N LEU A 318 0.62 -10.56 14.06
CA LEU A 318 0.65 -9.10 14.25
C LEU A 318 2.01 -8.57 14.68
N ARG A 319 2.92 -9.42 15.20
CA ARG A 319 4.22 -8.97 15.73
C ARG A 319 5.07 -8.21 14.69
N PRO A 320 5.21 -8.66 13.43
CA PRO A 320 5.98 -7.93 12.41
C PRO A 320 5.30 -6.65 11.91
N VAL A 321 3.99 -6.49 12.15
CA VAL A 321 3.20 -5.35 11.67
C VAL A 321 3.58 -4.06 12.38
N GLY A 322 3.93 -4.14 13.67
CA GLY A 322 4.28 -2.96 14.48
C GLY A 322 5.38 -2.11 13.84
N MET A 323 6.46 -2.75 13.37
CA MET A 323 7.56 -2.04 12.72
C MET A 323 7.13 -1.37 11.42
N ILE A 324 6.32 -2.05 10.60
CA ILE A 324 5.80 -1.51 9.35
C ILE A 324 4.95 -0.26 9.62
N LEU A 325 4.03 -0.33 10.58
CA LEU A 325 3.17 0.80 10.94
C LEU A 325 3.98 1.98 11.46
N LEU A 326 4.99 1.74 12.29
CA LEU A 326 5.86 2.79 12.81
C LEU A 326 6.61 3.50 11.69
N VAL A 327 7.24 2.77 10.76
CA VAL A 327 7.96 3.38 9.63
C VAL A 327 7.03 4.16 8.72
N VAL A 328 5.88 3.57 8.37
CA VAL A 328 4.88 4.22 7.49
C VAL A 328 4.32 5.49 8.14
N GLY A 329 3.98 5.43 9.43
CA GLY A 329 3.50 6.57 10.21
C GLY A 329 4.53 7.70 10.31
N SER A 330 5.78 7.39 10.64
CA SER A 330 6.85 8.39 10.68
C SER A 330 7.14 9.00 9.30
N GLY A 331 7.02 8.20 8.23
CA GLY A 331 7.12 8.69 6.85
C GLY A 331 6.01 9.67 6.50
N ALA A 332 4.78 9.38 6.92
CA ALA A 332 3.61 10.25 6.77
C ALA A 332 3.84 11.60 7.47
N PHE A 333 4.31 11.54 8.72
CA PHE A 333 4.71 12.72 9.48
C PHE A 333 5.79 13.54 8.76
N PHE A 334 6.88 12.89 8.32
CA PHE A 334 7.95 13.57 7.59
C PHE A 334 7.45 14.26 6.31
N GLY A 335 6.59 13.59 5.54
CA GLY A 335 5.94 14.18 4.36
C GLY A 335 5.02 15.35 4.70
N SER A 336 4.32 15.28 5.83
CA SER A 336 3.45 16.35 6.34
C SER A 336 4.27 17.58 6.75
N VAL A 337 5.44 17.36 7.37
CA VAL A 337 6.39 18.42 7.69
C VAL A 337 6.87 19.12 6.43
N LEU A 338 7.34 18.37 5.41
CA LEU A 338 7.80 18.96 4.15
C LEU A 338 6.69 19.75 3.43
N SER A 339 5.44 19.28 3.53
CA SER A 339 4.29 19.98 2.95
C SER A 339 3.98 21.27 3.71
N ALA A 340 4.08 21.25 5.04
CA ALA A 340 3.78 22.41 5.89
C ALA A 340 4.90 23.46 5.91
N THR A 341 6.16 23.08 5.67
CA THR A 341 7.29 24.02 5.57
C THR A 341 7.32 24.79 4.24
N GLY A 342 6.40 24.53 3.30
CA GLY A 342 6.35 25.25 2.03
C GLY A 342 7.26 24.67 0.94
N VAL A 343 7.99 23.59 1.22
CA VAL A 343 8.90 22.94 0.25
C VAL A 343 8.15 22.49 -1.00
N GLY A 344 6.91 22.01 -0.85
CA GLY A 344 6.06 21.61 -1.97
C GLY A 344 5.82 22.76 -2.96
N GLN A 345 5.50 23.96 -2.47
CA GLN A 345 5.34 25.16 -3.31
C GLN A 345 6.67 25.62 -3.92
N ALA A 346 7.77 25.55 -3.16
CA ALA A 346 9.10 25.91 -3.65
C ALA A 346 9.56 25.02 -4.82
N VAL A 347 9.35 23.70 -4.72
CA VAL A 347 9.59 22.74 -5.80
C VAL A 347 8.72 23.08 -7.01
N ALA A 348 7.41 23.29 -6.80
CA ALA A 348 6.49 23.63 -7.89
C ALA A 348 6.88 24.95 -8.60
N GLY A 349 7.27 25.98 -7.84
CA GLY A 349 7.74 27.25 -8.37
C GLY A 349 9.02 27.13 -9.18
N SER A 350 9.98 26.35 -8.70
CA SER A 350 11.26 26.09 -9.39
C SER A 350 11.04 25.35 -10.71
N LEU A 351 10.21 24.31 -10.71
CA LEU A 351 9.85 23.55 -11.91
C LEU A 351 9.13 24.43 -12.94
N ALA A 352 8.32 25.40 -12.50
CA ALA A 352 7.65 26.35 -13.39
C ALA A 352 8.62 27.37 -14.03
N GLN A 353 9.75 27.69 -13.38
CA GLN A 353 10.79 28.57 -13.91
C GLN A 353 11.71 27.85 -14.90
N TRP A 354 11.95 26.54 -14.73
CA TRP A 354 12.78 25.72 -15.62
C TRP A 354 12.10 25.32 -16.94
N GLY A 355 10.93 25.89 -17.24
CA GLY A 355 10.32 25.73 -18.56
C GLY A 355 9.72 24.35 -18.84
N LEU A 356 9.48 23.51 -17.80
CA LEU A 356 8.52 22.43 -17.95
C LEU A 356 7.18 23.08 -18.35
N PRO A 357 6.62 22.71 -19.52
CA PRO A 357 5.56 23.49 -20.12
C PRO A 357 4.39 23.61 -19.15
N LYS A 358 4.09 24.85 -18.75
CA LYS A 358 2.73 25.23 -18.35
C LYS A 358 1.86 24.70 -19.48
N ALA A 359 1.07 23.64 -19.24
CA ALA A 359 0.11 23.11 -20.20
C ALA A 359 -0.55 24.32 -20.87
N ARG A 360 -0.26 24.42 -22.16
CA ARG A 360 -0.20 25.64 -22.96
C ARG A 360 -1.29 26.63 -22.56
N ARG A 361 -0.85 27.82 -22.16
CA ARG A 361 -1.59 29.06 -21.93
C ARG A 361 -2.68 29.31 -23.00
N ARG A 362 -3.81 28.62 -22.86
CA ARG A 362 -5.09 28.83 -23.57
C ARG A 362 -6.24 28.80 -22.54
N TRP A 363 -5.95 29.35 -21.37
CA TRP A 363 -6.86 29.57 -20.23
C TRP A 363 -7.05 31.09 -20.04
N GLN A 364 -7.43 31.76 -21.12
CA GLN A 364 -8.09 33.06 -21.09
C GLN A 364 -9.24 32.94 -22.10
N LEU A 365 -10.38 32.48 -21.59
CA LEU A 365 -11.76 32.89 -21.90
C LEU A 365 -12.70 31.91 -21.20
#